data_AF-A0A848YM52-F1
#
_entry.id   AF-A0A848YM52-F1
#
_cell.length_a   1.000
_cell.length_b   1.000
_cell.length_c   1.000
_cell.angle_alpha   90.00
_cell.angle_beta   90.00
_cell.angle_gamma   90.00
#
_symmetry.space_group_name_H-M   'P 1'
#
loop_
_entity.id
_entity.type
_entity.pdbx_description
1 polymer ?
#
loop_
_entity_poly.entity_id
_entity_poly.type
_entity_poly.pdbx_seq_one_letter_code
_entity_poly.pdbx_strand_id
1 'polypeptide(L)'
;MKLFHKLFKKSLQRERHTRLEVLGVHKIKSREPCHLIEILIHDNRNPVDLGEFTQLLEGKPESSWQAPYDDMFLDQEGKNVVGSVMVQGMSRPELWEGDVRIAFFFHYLQMDRPMATPFGKIILPEATPRPRRLRCIKYDAVD
;
A
#
# COMPACT_ATOMS: atom_id res chain seq x y z
N MET A 1 -35.80 -36.86 23.40
CA MET A 1 -35.81 -35.38 23.21
C MET A 1 -34.46 -34.79 23.67
N LYS A 2 -33.38 -34.95 22.89
CA LYS A 2 -32.05 -34.30 23.08
C LYS A 2 -31.14 -34.67 21.90
N LEU A 3 -31.51 -34.26 20.68
CA LEU A 3 -30.65 -34.51 19.50
C LEU A 3 -30.79 -33.43 18.42
N PHE A 4 -31.02 -32.16 18.76
CA PHE A 4 -31.13 -31.09 17.74
C PHE A 4 -30.74 -29.71 18.28
N HIS A 5 -29.60 -29.59 18.97
CA HIS A 5 -29.12 -28.27 19.43
C HIS A 5 -27.62 -28.02 19.25
N LYS A 6 -26.90 -28.92 18.56
CA LYS A 6 -25.45 -28.78 18.32
C LYS A 6 -25.05 -28.42 16.89
N LEU A 7 -26.00 -28.02 16.04
CA LEU A 7 -25.76 -27.79 14.60
C LEU A 7 -26.00 -26.35 14.10
N PHE A 8 -26.35 -25.38 14.96
CA PHE A 8 -26.62 -24.00 14.50
C PHE A 8 -25.88 -22.92 15.29
N LYS A 9 -24.59 -23.13 15.55
CA LYS A 9 -23.65 -22.07 15.98
C LYS A 9 -22.27 -22.15 15.31
N LYS A 10 -22.17 -22.75 14.11
CA LYS A 10 -21.16 -22.30 13.15
C LYS A 10 -21.71 -21.04 12.48
N SER A 11 -21.77 -19.97 13.27
CA SER A 11 -21.86 -18.60 12.75
C SER A 11 -20.83 -18.49 11.64
N LEU A 12 -21.21 -17.97 10.49
CA LEU A 12 -20.30 -17.55 9.43
C LEU A 12 -19.25 -16.60 10.03
N GLN A 13 -18.16 -17.12 10.57
CA GLN A 13 -16.91 -16.38 10.58
C GLN A 13 -16.42 -16.49 9.14
N ARG A 14 -16.80 -15.51 8.31
CA ARG A 14 -16.02 -15.24 7.10
C ARG A 14 -14.59 -15.06 7.57
N GLU A 15 -13.70 -15.94 7.13
CA GLU A 15 -12.27 -15.71 7.28
C GLU A 15 -11.98 -14.33 6.69
N ARG A 16 -11.57 -13.40 7.54
CA ARG A 16 -11.16 -12.08 7.10
C ARG A 16 -9.79 -12.26 6.46
N HIS A 17 -9.74 -12.20 5.14
CA HIS A 17 -8.50 -12.22 4.38
C HIS A 17 -8.00 -10.80 4.21
N THR A 18 -6.69 -10.62 4.38
CA THR A 18 -6.03 -9.35 4.12
C THR A 18 -6.28 -8.93 2.68
N ARG A 19 -6.66 -7.67 2.47
CA ARG A 19 -7.04 -7.14 1.16
C ARG A 19 -6.41 -5.78 0.91
N LEU A 20 -5.82 -5.61 -0.27
CA LEU A 20 -5.28 -4.34 -0.73
C LEU A 20 -6.34 -3.49 -1.44
N GLU A 21 -6.37 -2.21 -1.14
CA GLU A 21 -7.13 -1.18 -1.86
C GLU A 21 -6.19 -0.02 -2.24
N VAL A 22 -6.22 0.38 -3.51
CA VAL A 22 -5.51 1.59 -3.97
C VAL A 22 -6.45 2.77 -3.86
N LEU A 23 -6.15 3.67 -2.93
CA LEU A 23 -7.00 4.82 -2.63
C LEU A 23 -6.75 5.98 -3.59
N GLY A 24 -5.54 6.06 -4.14
CA GLY A 24 -5.21 7.08 -5.13
C GLY A 24 -3.80 6.94 -5.68
N VAL A 25 -3.65 7.42 -6.91
CA VAL A 25 -2.36 7.72 -7.53
C VAL A 25 -2.33 9.22 -7.78
N HIS A 26 -1.31 9.90 -7.27
CA HIS A 26 -1.26 11.35 -7.24
C HIS A 26 0.01 11.88 -7.89
N LYS A 27 -0.15 12.81 -8.84
CA LYS A 27 0.99 13.44 -9.52
C LYS A 27 1.81 14.27 -8.53
N ILE A 28 3.12 14.08 -8.55
CA ILE A 28 4.09 14.85 -7.77
C ILE A 28 4.89 15.75 -8.72
N LYS A 29 5.12 16.98 -8.30
CA LYS A 29 5.99 17.90 -9.05
C LYS A 29 7.44 17.61 -8.68
N SER A 30 8.16 17.01 -9.61
CA SER A 30 9.57 16.62 -9.49
C SER A 30 10.28 16.81 -10.84
N ARG A 31 11.61 16.67 -10.87
CA ARG A 31 12.39 16.73 -12.12
C ARG A 31 12.07 15.56 -13.05
N GLU A 32 11.89 14.38 -12.46
CA GLU A 32 11.51 13.16 -13.16
C GLU A 32 10.03 12.84 -12.92
N PRO A 33 9.36 12.07 -13.80
CA PRO A 33 8.00 11.62 -13.57
C PRO A 33 7.88 10.82 -12.26
N CYS A 34 7.10 11.33 -11.31
CA CYS A 34 6.89 10.72 -10.00
C CYS A 34 5.43 10.79 -9.58
N HIS A 35 4.96 9.72 -8.94
CA HIS A 35 3.64 9.64 -8.34
C HIS A 35 3.75 9.30 -6.86
N LEU A 36 2.84 9.82 -6.06
CA LEU A 36 2.56 9.34 -4.72
C LEU A 36 1.38 8.37 -4.81
N ILE A 37 1.60 7.14 -4.41
CA ILE A 37 0.57 6.10 -4.35
C ILE A 37 0.11 5.98 -2.90
N GLU A 38 -1.21 6.02 -2.68
CA GLU A 38 -1.82 5.80 -1.37
C GLU A 38 -2.59 4.48 -1.41
N ILE A 39 -2.30 3.61 -0.44
CA ILE A 39 -2.94 2.29 -0.30
C ILE A 39 -3.54 2.11 1.09
N LEU A 40 -4.55 1.24 1.16
CA LEU A 40 -5.12 0.73 2.40
C LEU A 40 -5.06 -0.80 2.37
N ILE A 41 -4.42 -1.39 3.37
CA ILE A 41 -4.35 -2.83 3.57
C ILE A 41 -5.33 -3.18 4.69
N HIS A 42 -6.46 -3.79 4.32
CA HIS A 42 -7.52 -4.17 5.25
C HIS A 42 -7.16 -5.44 6.01
N ASP A 43 -7.53 -5.51 7.29
CA ASP A 43 -7.35 -6.69 8.15
C ASP A 43 -5.92 -7.29 8.08
N ASN A 44 -4.89 -6.44 8.07
CA ASN A 44 -3.49 -6.85 8.05
C ASN A 44 -3.06 -7.44 9.40
N ARG A 45 -2.15 -8.41 9.36
CA ARG A 45 -1.64 -9.11 10.56
C ARG A 45 -0.12 -9.25 10.61
N ASN A 46 0.56 -8.97 9.51
CA ASN A 46 1.99 -9.17 9.39
C ASN A 46 2.61 -7.99 8.64
N PRO A 47 3.91 -7.70 8.85
CA PRO A 47 4.64 -6.78 7.99
C PRO A 47 4.50 -7.16 6.52
N VAL A 48 4.37 -6.14 5.67
CA VAL A 48 4.25 -6.29 4.22
C VAL A 48 5.54 -5.80 3.58
N ASP A 49 6.13 -6.61 2.71
CA ASP A 49 7.28 -6.19 1.93
C ASP A 49 6.82 -5.22 0.83
N LEU A 50 7.04 -3.92 1.05
CA LEU A 50 6.71 -2.91 0.06
C LEU A 50 7.63 -3.00 -1.16
N GLY A 51 8.81 -3.61 -1.06
CA GLY A 51 9.72 -3.83 -2.19
C GLY A 51 9.13 -4.72 -3.28
N GLU A 52 8.10 -5.52 -2.98
CA GLU A 52 7.36 -6.31 -3.97
C GLU A 52 6.35 -5.48 -4.80
N PHE A 53 6.08 -4.24 -4.40
CA PHE A 53 5.26 -3.32 -5.20
C PHE A 53 6.07 -2.82 -6.39
N THR A 54 6.01 -3.53 -7.51
CA THR A 54 6.89 -3.28 -8.66
C THR A 54 6.13 -3.21 -9.97
N GLN A 55 6.75 -2.57 -10.97
CA GLN A 55 6.32 -2.69 -12.36
C GLN A 55 7.43 -3.33 -13.19
N LEU A 56 7.05 -4.39 -13.92
CA LEU A 56 7.91 -5.06 -14.89
C LEU A 56 8.47 -4.05 -15.89
N LEU A 57 9.80 -3.96 -15.92
CA LEU A 57 10.53 -3.33 -17.01
C LEU A 57 10.95 -4.41 -18.00
N GLU A 58 10.31 -4.41 -19.16
CA GLU A 58 10.52 -5.42 -20.19
C GLU A 58 11.99 -5.45 -20.63
N GLY A 59 12.57 -6.65 -20.70
CA GLY A 59 13.97 -6.85 -21.06
C GLY A 59 14.99 -6.45 -19.97
N LYS A 60 14.54 -6.12 -18.76
CA LYS A 60 15.41 -5.81 -17.60
C LYS A 60 15.26 -6.86 -16.49
N PRO A 61 16.34 -7.18 -15.76
CA PRO A 61 16.24 -8.05 -14.59
C PRO A 61 15.38 -7.41 -13.49
N GLU A 62 14.78 -8.22 -12.62
CA GLU A 62 13.93 -7.75 -11.50
C GLU A 62 14.62 -6.74 -10.59
N SER A 63 15.93 -6.88 -10.39
CA SER A 63 16.74 -5.93 -9.63
C SER A 63 16.81 -4.52 -10.24
N SER A 64 16.37 -4.35 -11.48
CA SER A 64 16.26 -3.05 -12.16
C SER A 64 14.83 -2.52 -12.18
N TRP A 65 13.84 -3.28 -11.68
CA TRP A 65 12.46 -2.83 -11.65
C TRP A 65 12.30 -1.68 -10.66
N GLN A 66 11.36 -0.79 -10.97
CA GLN A 66 11.02 0.31 -10.06
C GLN A 66 10.34 -0.27 -8.82
N ALA A 67 10.72 0.26 -7.66
CA ALA A 67 10.18 -0.09 -6.35
C ALA A 67 9.75 1.19 -5.62
N PRO A 68 8.99 1.08 -4.52
CA PRO A 68 8.60 2.23 -3.73
C PRO A 68 9.81 3.00 -3.18
N TYR A 69 9.63 4.30 -3.06
CA TYR A 69 10.58 5.20 -2.43
C TYR A 69 9.91 5.97 -1.30
N ASP A 70 10.63 6.11 -0.18
CA ASP A 70 10.23 6.88 1.02
C ASP A 70 8.80 6.54 1.48
N ASP A 71 8.62 5.29 1.87
CA ASP A 71 7.38 4.68 2.33
C ASP A 71 7.01 5.07 3.78
N MET A 72 5.74 5.46 3.95
CA MET A 72 5.24 6.11 5.16
C MET A 72 3.91 5.48 5.60
N PHE A 73 3.80 5.21 6.91
CA PHE A 73 2.52 4.95 7.55
C PHE A 73 1.73 6.25 7.74
N LEU A 74 0.44 6.20 7.47
CA LEU A 74 -0.49 7.30 7.69
C LEU A 74 -1.52 6.95 8.77
N ASP A 75 -2.13 7.97 9.36
CA ASP A 75 -3.37 7.78 10.12
C ASP A 75 -4.54 7.33 9.21
N GLN A 76 -5.66 6.92 9.81
CA GLN A 76 -6.78 6.36 9.05
C GLN A 76 -7.42 7.36 8.07
N GLU A 77 -7.30 8.65 8.32
CA GLU A 77 -7.78 9.72 7.46
C GLU A 77 -6.77 10.13 6.37
N GLY A 78 -5.53 9.62 6.42
CA GLY A 78 -4.44 10.01 5.54
C GLY A 78 -4.14 11.52 5.62
N LYS A 79 -4.13 12.06 6.84
CA LYS A 79 -3.82 13.47 7.16
C LYS A 79 -2.45 13.61 7.81
N ASN A 80 -2.02 12.62 8.59
CA ASN A 80 -0.76 12.67 9.33
C ASN A 80 0.11 11.46 9.00
N VAL A 81 1.42 11.68 8.95
CA VAL A 81 2.41 10.60 8.93
C VAL A 81 2.61 10.13 10.37
N VAL A 82 2.41 8.83 10.62
CA VAL A 82 2.55 8.22 11.95
C VAL A 82 3.84 7.41 12.11
N GLY A 83 4.56 7.20 11.00
CA GLY A 83 5.87 6.59 10.97
C GLY A 83 6.44 6.42 9.56
N SER A 84 7.76 6.26 9.48
CA SER A 84 8.42 5.73 8.27
C SER A 84 8.37 4.20 8.33
N VAL A 85 8.00 3.56 7.23
CA VAL A 85 7.94 2.09 7.16
C VAL A 85 9.36 1.51 7.26
N MET A 86 10.35 2.09 6.56
CA MET A 86 11.76 1.70 6.65
C MET A 86 12.38 1.83 8.05
N VAL A 87 12.08 2.91 8.78
CA VAL A 87 12.69 3.14 10.11
C VAL A 87 11.90 2.47 11.24
N GLN A 88 10.58 2.56 11.18
CA GLN A 88 9.71 2.18 12.29
C GLN A 88 8.96 0.87 12.05
N GLY A 89 8.80 0.40 10.80
CA GLY A 89 8.06 -0.81 10.50
C GLY A 89 8.62 -2.07 11.19
N MET A 90 9.93 -2.11 11.47
CA MET A 90 10.56 -3.23 12.18
C MET A 90 10.52 -3.10 13.71
N SER A 91 10.51 -1.86 14.22
CA SER A 91 10.57 -1.59 15.67
C SER A 91 9.19 -1.34 16.30
N ARG A 92 8.16 -1.13 15.47
CA ARG A 92 6.80 -0.80 15.85
C ARG A 92 5.79 -1.72 15.15
N PRO A 93 5.71 -3.01 15.54
CA PRO A 93 4.83 -3.98 14.90
C PRO A 93 3.35 -3.57 14.95
N GLU A 94 2.96 -2.74 15.92
CA GLU A 94 1.60 -2.23 16.04
C GLU A 94 1.15 -1.37 14.84
N LEU A 95 2.10 -0.83 14.05
CA LEU A 95 1.79 -0.07 12.84
C LEU A 95 1.32 -0.96 11.68
N TRP A 96 1.52 -2.28 11.77
CA TRP A 96 1.10 -3.26 10.77
C TRP A 96 -0.23 -3.96 11.09
N GLU A 97 -0.84 -3.72 12.25
CA GLU A 97 -2.03 -4.46 12.65
C GLU A 97 -3.34 -3.76 12.24
N GLY A 98 -4.29 -4.53 11.72
CA GLY A 98 -5.62 -4.03 11.35
C GLY A 98 -5.62 -3.34 9.99
N ASP A 99 -6.32 -2.22 9.88
CA ASP A 99 -6.39 -1.45 8.64
C ASP A 99 -5.18 -0.51 8.56
N VAL A 100 -4.26 -0.80 7.64
CA VAL A 100 -2.98 -0.11 7.54
C VAL A 100 -2.98 0.79 6.32
N ARG A 101 -2.88 2.11 6.53
CA ARG A 101 -2.77 3.10 5.46
C ARG A 101 -1.32 3.46 5.23
N ILE A 102 -0.86 3.31 4.00
CA ILE A 102 0.51 3.61 3.60
C ILE A 102 0.49 4.52 2.38
N ALA A 103 1.48 5.40 2.29
CA ALA A 103 1.79 6.07 1.04
C ALA A 103 3.29 5.99 0.73
N PHE A 104 3.62 5.93 -0.55
CA PHE A 104 5.00 5.87 -1.04
C PHE A 104 5.11 6.53 -2.41
N PHE A 105 6.31 6.95 -2.77
CA PHE A 105 6.61 7.48 -4.09
C PHE A 105 6.97 6.38 -5.08
N PHE A 106 6.67 6.61 -6.35
CA PHE A 106 6.99 5.69 -7.44
C PHE A 106 7.37 6.48 -8.69
N HIS A 107 8.60 6.26 -9.18
CA HIS A 107 9.13 6.92 -10.36
C HIS A 107 8.81 6.15 -11.62
N TYR A 108 8.68 6.90 -12.73
CA TYR A 108 8.48 6.33 -14.07
C TYR A 108 7.31 5.33 -14.19
N LEU A 109 6.29 5.51 -13.34
CA LEU A 109 5.09 4.68 -13.30
C LEU A 109 4.37 4.66 -14.65
N GLN A 110 4.12 3.47 -15.18
CA GLN A 110 3.39 3.24 -16.42
C GLN A 110 1.92 2.91 -16.11
N MET A 111 1.04 3.88 -16.31
CA MET A 111 -0.39 3.79 -15.91
C MET A 111 -1.19 2.75 -16.70
N ASP A 112 -0.70 2.32 -17.86
CA ASP A 112 -1.29 1.31 -18.74
C ASP A 112 -0.86 -0.13 -18.40
N ARG A 113 -0.04 -0.31 -17.37
CA ARG A 113 0.48 -1.62 -16.95
C ARG A 113 0.07 -1.97 -15.52
N PRO A 114 -0.16 -3.27 -15.23
CA PRO A 114 -0.42 -3.71 -13.87
C PRO A 114 0.82 -3.52 -13.00
N MET A 115 0.60 -3.18 -11.73
CA MET A 115 1.61 -3.24 -10.68
C MET A 115 1.54 -4.61 -10.00
N ALA A 116 2.68 -5.27 -9.85
CA ALA A 116 2.81 -6.45 -9.00
C ALA A 116 2.83 -6.01 -7.53
N THR A 117 2.24 -6.81 -6.64
CA THR A 117 2.21 -6.57 -5.19
C THR A 117 2.24 -7.92 -4.46
N PRO A 118 2.50 -7.93 -3.13
CA PRO A 118 2.37 -9.13 -2.30
C PRO A 118 0.97 -9.77 -2.35
N PHE A 119 -0.05 -9.01 -2.77
CA PHE A 119 -1.44 -9.43 -2.84
C PHE A 119 -1.88 -9.78 -4.28
N GLY A 120 -0.93 -9.85 -5.22
CA GLY A 120 -1.17 -10.10 -6.64
C GLY A 120 -1.07 -8.84 -7.50
N LYS A 121 -1.46 -8.97 -8.78
CA LYS A 121 -1.39 -7.86 -9.74
C LYS A 121 -2.61 -6.95 -9.62
N ILE A 122 -2.38 -5.65 -9.62
CA ILE A 122 -3.43 -4.62 -9.55
C ILE A 122 -3.36 -3.66 -10.73
N ILE A 123 -4.52 -3.19 -11.18
CA ILE A 123 -4.64 -2.06 -12.10
C ILE A 123 -4.77 -0.79 -11.27
N LEU A 124 -3.95 0.21 -11.58
CA LEU A 124 -3.97 1.47 -10.86
C LEU A 124 -5.10 2.38 -11.37
N PRO A 125 -5.74 3.17 -10.50
CA PRO A 125 -6.68 4.19 -10.92
C PRO A 125 -5.96 5.31 -11.67
N GLU A 126 -6.70 6.12 -12.41
CA GLU A 126 -6.13 7.30 -13.08
C GLU A 126 -5.41 8.25 -12.10
N ALA A 127 -4.30 8.81 -12.56
CA ALA A 127 -3.51 9.74 -11.74
C ALA A 127 -4.21 11.09 -11.59
N THR A 128 -4.37 11.54 -10.35
CA THR A 128 -5.05 12.80 -9.98
C THR A 128 -4.07 13.83 -9.42
N PRO A 129 -4.45 15.12 -9.29
CA PRO A 129 -3.71 16.06 -8.46
C PRO A 129 -3.64 15.60 -7.00
N ARG A 130 -2.52 15.85 -6.33
CA ARG A 130 -2.37 15.49 -4.91
C ARG A 130 -3.40 16.22 -4.02
N PRO A 131 -4.22 15.49 -3.24
CA PRO A 131 -5.21 16.10 -2.37
C PRO A 131 -4.55 16.87 -1.23
N ARG A 132 -5.25 17.91 -0.73
CA ARG A 132 -4.70 18.81 0.31
C ARG A 132 -4.27 18.06 1.58
N ARG A 133 -4.99 17.00 1.97
CA ARG A 133 -4.69 16.21 3.16
C ARG A 133 -3.33 15.50 3.12
N LEU A 134 -2.85 15.14 1.92
CA LEU A 134 -1.56 14.48 1.72
C LEU A 134 -0.39 15.45 1.52
N ARG A 135 -0.57 16.76 1.80
CA ARG A 135 0.52 17.76 1.68
C ARG A 135 1.60 17.64 2.76
N CYS A 136 1.31 16.89 3.84
CA CYS A 136 2.28 16.58 4.89
C CYS A 136 3.43 15.72 4.38
N ILE A 137 3.16 14.83 3.42
CA ILE A 137 4.16 13.99 2.75
C ILE A 137 5.00 14.87 1.81
N LYS A 138 6.31 14.92 2.06
CA LYS A 138 7.26 15.67 1.23
C LYS A 138 8.00 14.72 0.32
N TYR A 139 8.22 15.16 -0.91
CA TYR A 139 9.07 14.44 -1.84
C TYR A 139 10.45 15.08 -1.78
N ASP A 140 11.41 14.34 -1.26
CA ASP A 140 12.81 14.74 -1.23
C ASP A 140 13.54 13.97 -2.32
N ALA A 141 13.91 14.69 -3.39
CA ALA A 141 14.67 14.11 -4.49
C ALA A 141 16.03 13.66 -3.98
N VAL A 142 16.43 12.44 -4.34
CA VAL A 142 17.83 12.02 -4.21
C VAL A 142 18.57 12.66 -5.38
N ASP A 143 19.44 13.62 -5.09
CA ASP A 143 20.36 14.23 -6.07
C ASP A 143 21.51 13.26 -6.44
#